data_AF-A0A3N5MKJ0-F1
#
_entry.id   AF-A0A3N5MKJ0-F1
#
_cell.length_a   1.000
_cell.length_b   1.000
_cell.length_c   1.000
_cell.angle_alpha   90.00
_cell.angle_beta   90.00
_cell.angle_gamma   90.00
#
_symmetry.space_group_name_H-M   'P 1'
#
loop_
_entity.id
_entity.type
_entity.pdbx_description
1 polymer ?
#
loop_
_entity_poly.entity_id
_entity_poly.type
_entity_poly.pdbx_seq_one_letter_code
_entity_poly.pdbx_strand_id
1 'polypeptide(L)'
;MTRMLPVAAAQLGPIPRCASRRETVDRLIQLLRQGHKYGRRLVVFPEAALTSFFPHWYMDAQAEIDSYFEREMPSPETQPLFDEAKRLGVGFHLGYCELAVTGGRTRRFNTAILVDETGTIV
;
A
#
# COMPACT_ATOMS: atom_id res chain seq x y z
N MET A 1 0.06 -33.11 -5.85
CA MET A 1 0.01 -32.08 -4.78
C MET A 1 -0.89 -30.94 -5.25
N THR A 2 -1.80 -30.48 -4.40
CA THR A 2 -2.75 -29.40 -4.75
C THR A 2 -2.08 -28.03 -4.59
N ARG A 3 -2.16 -27.17 -5.61
CA ARG A 3 -1.57 -25.82 -5.62
C ARG A 3 -2.51 -24.79 -4.99
N MET A 4 -2.72 -24.88 -3.68
CA MET A 4 -3.60 -23.97 -2.94
C MET A 4 -2.84 -22.74 -2.43
N LEU A 5 -3.42 -21.54 -2.66
CA LEU A 5 -2.96 -20.27 -2.09
C LEU A 5 -4.08 -19.66 -1.23
N PRO A 6 -3.98 -19.70 0.11
CA PRO A 6 -4.96 -19.06 0.99
C PRO A 6 -4.76 -17.53 1.00
N VAL A 7 -5.80 -16.80 0.63
CA VAL A 7 -5.79 -15.33 0.49
C VAL A 7 -6.68 -14.67 1.54
N ALA A 8 -6.31 -13.49 2.03
CA ALA A 8 -7.17 -12.59 2.78
C ALA A 8 -7.44 -11.30 1.99
N ALA A 9 -8.69 -10.84 2.01
CA ALA A 9 -9.02 -9.46 1.66
C ALA A 9 -8.96 -8.61 2.94
N ALA A 10 -8.06 -7.63 2.98
CA ALA A 10 -7.84 -6.74 4.12
C ALA A 10 -8.58 -5.42 3.90
N GLN A 11 -9.89 -5.42 4.13
CA GLN A 11 -10.69 -4.21 4.07
C GLN A 11 -10.22 -3.18 5.10
N LEU A 12 -10.12 -1.92 4.66
CA LEU A 12 -9.73 -0.80 5.50
C LEU A 12 -10.93 0.08 5.80
N GLY A 13 -11.05 0.53 7.06
CA GLY A 13 -11.97 1.62 7.42
C GLY A 13 -11.48 2.97 6.86
N PRO A 14 -12.25 4.05 7.05
CA PRO A 14 -11.89 5.38 6.52
C PRO A 14 -10.47 5.82 6.88
N ILE A 15 -9.80 6.51 5.95
CA ILE A 15 -8.58 7.28 6.23
C ILE A 15 -8.98 8.75 6.20
N PRO A 16 -9.00 9.47 7.33
CA PRO A 16 -9.33 10.89 7.36
C PRO A 16 -8.22 11.71 6.68
N ARG A 17 -8.57 12.89 6.16
CA ARG A 17 -7.62 13.78 5.47
C ARG A 17 -6.40 14.17 6.33
N CYS A 18 -6.57 14.23 7.65
CA CYS A 18 -5.51 14.56 8.60
C CYS A 18 -4.63 13.37 9.01
N ALA A 19 -4.96 12.14 8.58
CA ALA A 19 -4.14 10.98 8.91
C ALA A 19 -2.77 11.10 8.25
N SER A 20 -1.74 10.78 9.03
CA SER A 20 -0.40 10.59 8.50
C SER A 20 -0.28 9.27 7.74
N ARG A 21 0.73 9.19 6.86
CA ARG A 21 1.11 7.93 6.21
C ARG A 21 1.45 6.86 7.22
N ARG A 22 2.26 7.20 8.23
CA ARG A 22 2.64 6.30 9.32
C ARG A 22 1.44 5.65 10.00
N GLU A 23 0.46 6.44 10.43
CA GLU A 23 -0.76 5.91 11.07
C GLU A 23 -1.52 4.95 10.15
N THR A 24 -1.53 5.23 8.85
CA THR A 24 -2.16 4.37 7.85
C THR A 24 -1.38 3.07 7.66
N VAL A 25 -0.06 3.14 7.53
CA VAL A 25 0.82 1.97 7.40
C VAL A 25 0.73 1.07 8.64
N ASP A 26 0.68 1.65 9.85
CA ASP A 26 0.50 0.89 11.09
C ASP A 26 -0.80 0.05 11.06
N ARG A 27 -1.89 0.59 10.49
CA ARG A 27 -3.15 -0.14 10.32
C ARG A 27 -3.02 -1.27 9.29
N LEU A 28 -2.32 -1.05 8.18
CA LEU A 28 -2.05 -2.10 7.18
C LEU A 28 -1.24 -3.24 7.79
N ILE A 29 -0.24 -2.91 8.61
CA ILE A 29 0.58 -3.90 9.36
C ILE A 29 -0.28 -4.74 10.30
N GLN A 30 -1.25 -4.15 11.01
CA GLN A 30 -2.16 -4.93 11.87
C GLN A 30 -3.01 -5.91 11.05
N LEU A 31 -3.52 -5.49 9.89
CA LEU A 31 -4.29 -6.36 8.99
C LEU A 31 -3.43 -7.48 8.39
N LEU A 32 -2.18 -7.18 8.03
CA LEU A 32 -1.21 -8.17 7.57
C LEU A 32 -0.94 -9.23 8.64
N ARG A 33 -0.69 -8.81 9.88
CA ARG A 33 -0.52 -9.69 11.06
C ARG A 33 -1.76 -10.54 11.30
N GLN A 34 -2.95 -9.96 11.16
CA GLN A 34 -4.20 -10.69 11.29
C GLN A 34 -4.33 -11.76 10.19
N GLY A 35 -4.03 -11.44 8.94
CA GLY A 35 -3.99 -12.40 7.83
C GLY A 35 -3.02 -13.55 8.11
N HIS A 36 -1.80 -13.24 8.55
CA HIS A 36 -0.82 -14.24 8.96
C HIS A 36 -1.32 -15.13 10.10
N LYS A 37 -1.91 -14.54 11.16
CA LYS A 37 -2.46 -15.29 12.31
C LYS A 37 -3.51 -16.32 11.88
N TYR A 38 -4.27 -16.01 10.82
CA TYR A 38 -5.23 -16.94 10.26
C TYR A 38 -4.63 -17.92 9.23
N GLY A 39 -3.32 -17.91 8.99
CA GLY A 39 -2.63 -18.80 8.05
C GLY A 39 -2.82 -18.40 6.58
N ARG A 40 -2.98 -17.11 6.29
CA ARG A 40 -3.06 -16.60 4.91
C ARG A 40 -1.66 -16.32 4.38
N ARG A 41 -1.46 -16.58 3.10
CA ARG A 41 -0.16 -16.44 2.42
C ARG A 41 -0.09 -15.21 1.52
N LEU A 42 -1.25 -14.63 1.19
CA LEU A 42 -1.40 -13.36 0.47
C LEU A 42 -2.45 -12.51 1.17
N VAL A 43 -2.15 -11.22 1.38
CA VAL A 43 -3.09 -10.22 1.91
C VAL A 43 -3.32 -9.13 0.87
N VAL A 44 -4.58 -8.88 0.52
CA VAL A 44 -4.95 -7.90 -0.52
C VAL A 44 -5.50 -6.65 0.14
N PHE A 45 -4.78 -5.53 0.02
CA PHE A 45 -5.23 -4.21 0.47
C PHE A 45 -6.03 -3.47 -0.61
N PRO A 46 -6.82 -2.45 -0.23
CA PRO A 46 -7.61 -1.65 -1.17
C PRO A 46 -6.77 -0.82 -2.14
N GLU A 47 -7.48 -0.17 -3.07
CA GLU A 47 -6.99 0.94 -3.87
C GLU A 47 -6.56 2.13 -2.98
N ALA A 48 -5.52 2.86 -3.38
CA ALA A 48 -5.05 4.09 -2.73
C ALA A 48 -4.93 3.99 -1.20
N ALA A 49 -4.46 2.85 -0.69
CA ALA A 49 -4.57 2.45 0.71
C ALA A 49 -3.65 3.22 1.69
N LEU A 50 -2.87 4.19 1.20
CA LEU A 50 -1.92 4.98 1.99
C LEU A 50 -2.42 6.39 2.33
N THR A 51 -3.62 6.76 1.87
CA THR A 51 -4.10 8.14 1.89
C THR A 51 -5.62 8.19 1.99
N SER A 52 -6.17 9.34 2.34
CA SER A 52 -7.61 9.58 2.13
C SER A 52 -7.96 9.53 0.64
N PHE A 53 -9.23 9.32 0.30
CA PHE A 53 -9.66 9.27 -1.09
C PHE A 53 -9.75 10.69 -1.68
N PHE A 54 -8.60 11.32 -1.90
CA PHE A 54 -8.48 12.72 -2.30
C PHE A 54 -9.11 13.12 -3.65
N PRO A 55 -9.37 12.22 -4.62
CA PRO A 55 -10.01 12.62 -5.88
C PRO A 55 -11.40 13.26 -5.74
N HIS A 56 -12.05 13.18 -4.57
CA HIS A 56 -13.33 13.86 -4.34
C HIS A 56 -13.19 15.34 -3.93
N TRP A 57 -11.98 15.83 -3.67
CA TRP A 57 -11.73 17.24 -3.36
C TRP A 57 -11.19 17.99 -4.57
N TYR A 58 -11.66 19.21 -4.75
CA TYR A 58 -11.00 20.19 -5.60
C TYR A 58 -9.81 20.81 -4.85
N MET A 59 -8.66 20.93 -5.52
CA MET A 59 -7.43 21.49 -4.98
C MET A 59 -6.77 22.37 -6.03
N ASP A 60 -6.44 23.61 -5.67
CA ASP A 60 -5.79 24.57 -6.59
C ASP A 60 -4.28 24.33 -6.73
N ALA A 61 -3.65 23.81 -5.66
CA ALA A 61 -2.20 23.64 -5.62
C ALA A 61 -1.78 22.23 -6.03
N GLN A 62 -1.00 22.12 -7.10
CA GLN A 62 -0.44 20.82 -7.53
C GLN A 62 0.43 20.18 -6.44
N ALA A 63 1.10 20.97 -5.61
CA ALA A 63 1.89 20.47 -4.49
C ALA A 63 1.01 19.78 -3.42
N GLU A 64 -0.22 20.25 -3.22
CA GLU A 64 -1.17 19.61 -2.33
C GLU A 64 -1.61 18.26 -2.90
N ILE A 65 -1.93 18.21 -4.20
CA ILE A 65 -2.28 16.97 -4.90
C ILE A 65 -1.12 15.97 -4.80
N ASP A 66 0.10 16.41 -5.09
CA ASP A 66 1.30 15.57 -5.10
C ASP A 66 1.65 15.05 -3.69
N SER A 67 1.15 15.69 -2.62
CA SER A 67 1.35 15.20 -1.26
C SER A 67 0.67 13.85 -0.99
N TYR A 68 -0.33 13.46 -1.78
CA TYR A 68 -1.00 12.16 -1.68
C TYR A 68 -0.31 11.05 -2.48
N PHE A 69 0.72 11.37 -3.27
CA PHE A 69 1.42 10.39 -4.10
C PHE A 69 2.74 9.92 -3.47
N GLU A 70 3.10 8.67 -3.71
CA GLU A 70 4.41 8.10 -3.42
C GLU A 70 5.38 8.40 -4.56
N ARG A 71 6.58 8.84 -4.21
CA ARG A 71 7.70 9.05 -5.15
C ARG A 71 8.64 7.85 -5.22
N GLU A 72 8.59 7.01 -4.19
CA GLU A 72 9.44 5.84 -3.99
C GLU A 72 8.56 4.72 -3.43
N MET A 73 8.79 3.49 -3.86
CA MET A 73 8.08 2.32 -3.37
C MET A 73 9.04 1.12 -3.27
N PRO A 74 9.33 0.62 -2.06
CA PRO A 74 8.97 1.21 -0.77
C PRO A 74 9.68 2.55 -0.51
N SER A 75 8.96 3.50 0.10
CA SER A 75 9.50 4.68 0.78
C SER A 75 9.83 4.35 2.25
N PRO A 76 10.58 5.21 2.99
CA PRO A 76 10.82 5.02 4.43
C PRO A 76 9.54 4.84 5.27
N GLU A 77 8.43 5.46 4.87
CA GLU A 77 7.13 5.33 5.54
C GLU A 77 6.47 3.96 5.27
N THR A 78 6.66 3.39 4.08
CA THR A 78 6.08 2.09 3.69
C THR A 78 7.00 0.90 3.96
N GLN A 79 8.30 1.11 4.15
CA GLN A 79 9.29 0.07 4.42
C GLN A 79 8.90 -0.85 5.60
N PRO A 80 8.33 -0.36 6.72
CA PRO A 80 7.89 -1.23 7.81
C PRO A 80 6.85 -2.29 7.39
N LEU A 81 6.01 -2.01 6.38
CA LEU A 81 5.05 -2.99 5.85
C LEU A 81 5.78 -4.12 5.11
N PHE A 82 6.77 -3.78 4.29
CA PHE A 82 7.59 -4.74 3.55
C PHE A 82 8.42 -5.61 4.51
N ASP A 83 9.02 -4.99 5.52
CA ASP A 83 9.83 -5.69 6.52
C ASP A 83 8.97 -6.67 7.33
N GLU A 84 7.77 -6.26 7.72
CA GLU A 84 6.84 -7.13 8.44
C GLU A 84 6.33 -8.28 7.56
N ALA A 85 5.99 -8.01 6.29
CA ALA A 85 5.59 -9.02 5.32
C ALA A 85 6.66 -10.10 5.14
N LYS A 86 7.91 -9.68 4.96
CA LYS A 86 9.07 -10.56 4.90
C LYS A 86 9.27 -11.34 6.19
N ARG A 87 9.16 -10.69 7.35
CA ARG A 87 9.29 -11.33 8.66
C ARG A 87 8.24 -12.41 8.88
N LEU A 88 7.02 -12.20 8.38
CA LEU A 88 5.89 -13.13 8.50
C LEU A 88 5.85 -14.18 7.39
N GLY A 89 6.61 -14.00 6.30
CA GLY A 89 6.54 -14.86 5.11
C GLY A 89 5.19 -14.78 4.40
N VAL A 90 4.63 -13.57 4.30
CA VAL A 90 3.30 -13.33 3.71
C VAL A 90 3.43 -12.26 2.62
N GLY A 91 3.02 -12.58 1.40
CA GLY A 91 2.96 -11.60 0.32
C GLY A 91 1.76 -10.66 0.48
N PHE A 92 1.77 -9.54 -0.23
CA PHE A 92 0.64 -8.62 -0.23
C PHE A 92 0.45 -7.88 -1.56
N HIS A 93 -0.79 -7.46 -1.81
CA HIS A 93 -1.14 -6.52 -2.85
C HIS A 93 -1.41 -5.15 -2.21
N LEU A 94 -0.81 -4.08 -2.75
CA LEU A 94 -0.97 -2.72 -2.25
C LEU A 94 -1.32 -1.75 -3.38
N GLY A 95 -2.47 -1.09 -3.27
CA GLY A 95 -2.85 0.05 -4.11
C GLY A 95 -2.32 1.37 -3.53
N TYR A 96 -1.76 2.23 -4.37
CA TYR A 96 -1.25 3.56 -3.98
C TYR A 96 -1.24 4.51 -5.18
N CYS A 97 -1.08 5.81 -4.89
CA CYS A 97 -0.96 6.83 -5.92
C CYS A 97 0.52 7.02 -6.26
N GLU A 98 0.93 6.75 -7.49
CA GLU A 98 2.34 6.78 -7.91
C GLU A 98 2.68 8.08 -8.65
N LEU A 99 3.76 8.75 -8.22
CA LEU A 99 4.33 9.91 -8.90
C LEU A 99 5.67 9.53 -9.55
N ALA A 100 5.63 9.11 -10.81
CA ALA A 100 6.82 8.71 -11.56
C ALA A 100 7.43 9.89 -12.31
N VAL A 101 8.74 10.07 -12.21
CA VAL A 101 9.50 11.02 -13.05
C VAL A 101 10.29 10.23 -14.09
N THR A 102 9.84 10.23 -15.35
CA THR A 102 10.46 9.46 -16.44
C THR A 102 10.63 10.32 -17.67
N GLY A 103 11.85 10.36 -18.24
CA GLY A 103 12.15 11.15 -19.44
C GLY A 103 11.88 12.66 -19.26
N GLY A 104 12.14 13.19 -18.06
CA GLY A 104 11.89 14.60 -17.72
C GLY A 104 10.41 14.97 -17.53
N ARG A 105 9.49 13.99 -17.52
CA ARG A 105 8.06 14.22 -17.31
C ARG A 105 7.60 13.61 -16.00
N THR A 106 6.80 14.37 -15.26
CA THR A 106 6.08 13.88 -14.08
C THR A 106 4.77 13.22 -14.53
N ARG A 107 4.57 11.97 -14.15
CA ARG A 107 3.37 11.17 -14.43
C ARG A 107 2.73 10.75 -13.12
N ARG A 108 1.40 10.72 -13.10
CA ARG A 108 0.57 10.35 -11.95
C ARG A 108 -0.25 9.13 -12.32
N PHE A 109 -0.19 8.09 -11.50
CA PHE A 109 -0.95 6.87 -11.73
C PHE A 109 -1.70 6.47 -10.47
N ASN A 110 -2.81 5.77 -10.69
CA ASN A 110 -3.42 4.93 -9.68
C ASN A 110 -2.84 3.53 -9.89
N THR A 111 -1.93 3.13 -9.00
CA THR A 111 -1.05 1.98 -9.17
C THR A 111 -1.37 0.92 -8.13
N ALA A 112 -1.16 -0.34 -8.49
CA ALA A 112 -1.06 -1.40 -7.51
C ALA A 112 0.17 -2.27 -7.79
N ILE A 113 0.79 -2.75 -6.72
CA ILE A 113 1.93 -3.68 -6.77
C ILE A 113 1.55 -4.99 -6.10
N LEU A 114 2.21 -6.07 -6.54
CA LEU A 114 2.22 -7.34 -5.84
C LEU A 114 3.61 -7.54 -5.22
N VAL A 115 3.63 -7.98 -3.96
CA VAL A 115 4.84 -8.28 -3.21
C VAL A 115 4.79 -9.73 -2.78
N ASP A 116 5.85 -10.48 -3.05
CA ASP A 116 5.94 -11.89 -2.67
C ASP A 116 6.27 -12.07 -1.16
N GLU A 117 6.31 -13.31 -0.70
CA GLU A 117 6.61 -13.65 0.70
C GLU A 117 8.03 -13.26 1.15
N THR A 118 8.92 -12.94 0.22
CA THR A 118 10.30 -12.50 0.49
C THR A 118 10.41 -10.99 0.70
N GLY A 119 9.30 -10.26 0.46
CA GLY A 119 9.25 -8.81 0.48
C GLY A 119 9.69 -8.17 -0.84
N THR A 120 9.69 -8.92 -1.95
CA THR A 120 10.11 -8.43 -3.27
C THR A 120 8.89 -8.05 -4.11
N ILE A 121 8.93 -6.90 -4.79
CA ILE A 121 7.92 -6.50 -5.77
C ILE A 121 8.05 -7.39 -7.03
N VAL A 122 6.93 -7.97 -7.50
CA VAL A 122 6.86 -8.92 -8.64
C VAL A 122 5.93 -8.48 -9.75
#